data_AF-A0A0H5DNR4-F1
#
_entry.id   AF-A0A0H5DNR4-F1
#
_cell.length_a   1.000
_cell.length_b   1.000
_cell.length_c   1.000
_cell.angle_alpha   90.00
_cell.angle_beta   90.00
_cell.angle_gamma   90.00
#
_symmetry.space_group_name_H-M   'P 1'
#
loop_
_entity.id
_entity.type
_entity.pdbx_description
1 polymer ?
#
loop_
_entity_poly.entity_id
_entity_poly.type
_entity_poly.pdbx_seq_one_letter_code
_entity_poly.pdbx_strand_id
1 'polypeptide(L)'
;MPQITYASSLHEAIQNTPDWKLVPHFKSLGREIVKDGINYQIFNKKERFCPLLKRIGLIALTILFVGIPLLCSKKMRTLFFKGKETIRSAVPVELLKPTAEADIRTLTGTAGRPSTLVPYYREIDRIREADTLSPPNNWKKGLGSNEIEQTLEEFNTDLVALQNAERTTISIILFGDITEKEKKIIRIVRQYLKMVHGMHTSIQNTSLALPSDDLREKFGHTQYALSPMHFKLREQISQNSYALGFTNQDIYPGSSYASVNFLYGEALPSMATGVFSTYRLADDGKVKALIRLMKLASHEFAHMRGLNHCTDYVCGVQGINNLEEMDKSSLLFCAQDMAKICLVNNWSIKKGYQRQLQFFKQFSQKHSLPCDFTNEIALLERKIRKLEISGS
;
A
#
# COMPACT_ATOMS: atom_id res chain seq x y z
N MET A 1 5.50 45.17 3.22
CA MET A 1 5.96 43.85 3.70
C MET A 1 5.19 43.55 4.98
N PRO A 2 4.25 42.59 5.00
CA PRO A 2 3.62 42.20 6.26
C PRO A 2 4.68 41.54 7.13
N GLN A 3 4.79 41.98 8.38
CA GLN A 3 5.71 41.39 9.34
C GLN A 3 5.33 39.93 9.58
N ILE A 4 6.28 39.03 9.30
CA ILE A 4 6.17 37.60 9.58
C ILE A 4 6.20 37.43 11.10
N THR A 5 5.05 37.18 11.70
CA THR A 5 4.98 36.63 13.06
C THR A 5 5.32 35.15 13.00
N TYR A 6 6.46 34.80 13.60
CA TYR A 6 6.90 33.43 13.81
C TYR A 6 6.23 32.88 15.07
N ALA A 7 5.42 31.83 14.95
CA ALA A 7 5.07 31.00 16.09
C ALA A 7 6.10 29.89 16.21
N SER A 8 6.77 29.83 17.35
CA SER A 8 7.88 28.92 17.62
C SER A 8 7.42 27.50 17.94
N SER A 9 6.12 27.29 18.17
CA SER A 9 5.52 25.99 18.44
C SER A 9 4.02 25.94 18.14
N LEU A 10 3.48 24.73 17.91
CA LEU A 10 2.04 24.47 17.80
C LEU A 10 1.27 24.93 19.06
N HIS A 11 1.92 24.93 20.22
CA HIS A 11 1.35 25.37 21.50
C HIS A 11 1.08 26.88 21.53
N GLU A 12 1.95 27.68 20.91
CA GLU A 12 1.84 29.13 20.81
C GLU A 12 0.73 29.56 19.84
N ALA A 13 0.47 28.76 18.79
CA ALA A 13 -0.65 28.98 17.88
C ALA A 13 -2.02 28.69 18.52
N ILE A 14 -2.08 27.68 19.40
CA ILE A 14 -3.31 27.28 20.11
C ILE A 14 -3.72 28.33 21.15
N GLN A 15 -2.77 28.91 21.89
CA GLN A 15 -3.08 29.96 22.89
C GLN A 15 -3.68 31.22 22.27
N ASN A 16 -3.38 31.52 21.01
CA ASN A 16 -3.90 32.70 20.30
C ASN A 16 -5.27 32.46 19.63
N THR A 17 -5.81 31.23 19.63
CA THR A 17 -7.12 30.89 19.03
C THR A 17 -7.86 29.83 19.85
N PRO A 18 -8.58 30.22 20.92
CA PRO A 18 -9.03 29.32 21.99
C PRO A 18 -10.09 28.28 21.60
N ASP A 19 -10.71 28.34 20.41
CA ASP A 19 -11.81 27.45 19.99
C ASP A 19 -11.38 26.21 19.16
N TRP A 20 -10.09 25.95 18.99
CA TRP A 20 -9.62 24.90 18.08
C TRP A 20 -9.18 23.62 18.80
N LYS A 21 -9.77 22.47 18.45
CA LYS A 21 -9.30 21.14 18.91
C LYS A 21 -8.46 20.42 17.84
N LEU A 22 -7.34 19.84 18.26
CA LEU A 22 -6.48 19.00 17.44
C LEU A 22 -6.93 17.53 17.57
N VAL A 23 -7.18 16.84 16.46
CA VAL A 23 -7.44 15.38 16.47
C VAL A 23 -6.11 14.67 16.19
N PRO A 24 -5.53 13.91 17.15
CA PRO A 24 -4.28 13.22 16.92
C PRO A 24 -4.48 12.09 15.92
N HIS A 25 -3.52 11.92 15.00
CA HIS A 25 -3.42 10.84 13.99
C HIS A 25 -4.06 11.04 12.61
N PHE A 26 -4.33 12.28 12.22
CA PHE A 26 -4.79 12.56 10.87
C PHE A 26 -3.65 12.97 9.93
N LYS A 27 -3.34 12.10 8.96
CA LYS A 27 -2.94 12.56 7.62
C LYS A 27 -4.23 12.84 6.86
N SER A 28 -4.36 14.07 6.34
CA SER A 28 -5.42 14.58 5.45
C SER A 28 -6.61 15.32 6.09
N LEU A 29 -6.33 16.53 6.56
CA LEU A 29 -6.94 17.77 6.06
C LEU A 29 -6.19 18.88 6.78
N GLY A 30 -5.23 19.48 6.07
CA GLY A 30 -4.52 20.64 6.58
C GLY A 30 -5.52 21.71 6.98
N ARG A 31 -5.31 22.37 8.12
CA ARG A 31 -6.13 23.52 8.51
C ARG A 31 -5.91 24.62 7.47
N GLU A 32 -6.99 25.11 6.88
CA GLU A 32 -6.99 26.34 6.10
C GLU A 32 -6.83 27.51 7.07
N ILE A 33 -5.89 28.39 6.76
CA ILE A 33 -5.68 29.64 7.49
C ILE A 33 -5.65 30.77 6.48
N VAL A 34 -6.40 31.84 6.78
CA VAL A 34 -6.39 33.07 5.98
C VAL A 34 -5.47 34.05 6.67
N LYS A 35 -4.42 34.50 5.98
CA LYS A 35 -3.53 35.58 6.45
C LYS A 35 -3.28 36.55 5.30
N ASP A 36 -3.49 37.83 5.55
CA ASP A 36 -3.32 38.91 4.57
C ASP A 36 -4.11 38.68 3.25
N GLY A 37 -5.31 38.09 3.34
CA GLY A 37 -6.17 37.80 2.18
C GLY A 37 -5.76 36.57 1.37
N ILE A 38 -4.75 35.83 1.81
CA ILE A 38 -4.23 34.63 1.15
C ILE A 38 -4.54 33.40 2.00
N ASN A 39 -5.03 32.33 1.36
CA ASN A 39 -5.34 31.06 1.99
C ASN A 39 -4.10 30.15 2.01
N TYR A 40 -3.76 29.64 3.18
CA TYR A 40 -2.65 28.72 3.41
C TYR A 40 -3.17 27.35 3.84
N GLN A 41 -2.56 26.27 3.33
CA GLN A 41 -2.85 24.91 3.76
C GLN A 41 -1.62 24.31 4.47
N ILE A 42 -1.78 23.94 5.74
CA ILE A 42 -0.67 23.43 6.56
C ILE A 42 -0.58 21.90 6.45
N PHE A 43 0.59 21.39 6.02
CA PHE A 43 0.92 19.96 6.06
C PHE A 43 1.84 19.66 7.24
N ASN A 44 1.60 18.54 7.93
CA ASN A 44 2.52 18.05 8.96
C ASN A 44 3.25 16.81 8.44
N LYS A 45 4.57 16.93 8.21
CA LYS A 45 5.44 15.79 7.93
C LYS A 45 6.69 15.93 8.80
N LYS A 46 6.95 14.91 9.62
CA LYS A 46 8.28 14.70 10.22
C LYS A 46 9.24 14.36 9.08
N GLU A 47 10.10 15.29 8.71
CA GLU A 47 11.26 14.99 7.88
C GLU A 47 12.49 14.74 8.75
N ARG A 48 13.10 13.56 8.62
CA ARG A 48 14.53 13.39 8.91
C ARG A 48 15.30 13.68 7.63
N PHE A 49 16.18 14.67 7.69
CA PHE A 49 17.15 14.99 6.64
C PHE A 49 18.35 14.04 6.75
N CYS A 50 18.77 13.46 5.62
CA CYS A 50 20.10 12.87 5.51
C CYS A 50 20.96 13.79 4.62
N PRO A 51 22.15 14.25 5.06
CA PRO A 51 22.98 15.14 4.25
C PRO A 51 24.06 14.33 3.53
N LEU A 52 23.83 14.00 2.26
CA LEU A 52 24.92 13.69 1.33
C LEU A 52 25.20 14.99 0.56
N LEU A 53 26.42 15.52 0.68
CA LEU A 53 27.00 16.64 -0.10
C LEU A 53 26.77 18.07 0.40
N LYS A 54 27.07 18.32 1.67
CA LYS A 54 28.18 19.23 1.99
C LYS A 54 29.35 18.32 2.42
N ARG A 55 30.44 18.10 1.67
CA ARG A 55 31.12 18.99 0.72
C ARG A 55 31.07 20.46 1.14
N ILE A 56 31.24 20.67 2.45
CA ILE A 56 32.25 21.60 2.90
C ILE A 56 33.28 20.73 3.62
N GLY A 57 33.99 19.92 2.83
CA GLY A 57 35.14 19.16 3.28
C GLY A 57 36.35 20.06 3.50
N LEU A 58 36.21 21.19 4.22
CA LEU A 58 37.34 22.11 4.40
C LEU A 58 37.42 22.85 5.74
N ILE A 59 36.54 22.58 6.72
CA ILE A 59 36.62 23.23 8.06
C ILE A 59 36.57 22.24 9.24
N ALA A 60 36.04 21.01 9.08
CA ALA A 60 35.92 20.08 10.22
C ALA A 60 37.17 19.21 10.48
N LEU A 61 38.26 19.41 9.71
CA LEU A 61 39.58 18.85 10.06
C LEU A 61 40.21 19.60 11.24
N THR A 62 39.73 20.80 11.58
CA THR A 62 40.24 21.64 12.67
C THR A 62 39.58 21.37 14.03
N ILE A 63 38.47 20.61 14.08
CA ILE A 63 37.77 20.28 15.35
C ILE A 63 38.24 18.91 15.90
N LEU A 64 38.92 18.12 15.07
CA LEU A 64 39.41 16.78 15.43
C LEU A 64 40.52 16.79 16.53
N PHE A 65 41.01 17.96 16.96
CA PHE A 65 42.14 18.06 17.89
C PHE A 65 41.87 18.77 19.24
N VAL A 66 40.67 19.27 19.54
CA VAL A 66 40.43 20.01 20.81
C VAL A 66 39.17 19.59 21.60
N GLY A 67 38.24 18.83 21.03
CA GLY A 67 36.94 18.55 21.69
C GLY A 67 36.79 17.22 22.44
N ILE A 68 37.86 16.41 22.53
CA ILE A 68 37.84 15.07 23.13
C ILE A 68 38.23 15.17 24.62
N PRO A 69 37.52 15.97 25.44
CA PRO A 69 37.07 15.43 26.72
C PRO A 69 35.81 16.16 27.24
N LEU A 70 34.60 15.81 26.76
CA LEU A 70 33.34 16.25 27.39
C LEU A 70 32.14 15.31 27.15
N LEU A 71 32.41 14.07 26.72
CA LEU A 71 31.39 13.05 26.41
C LEU A 71 31.09 12.07 27.55
N CYS A 72 31.50 12.38 28.79
CA CYS A 72 31.15 11.60 29.98
C CYS A 72 30.21 12.39 30.91
N SER A 73 28.91 12.40 30.59
CA SER A 73 27.87 12.81 31.54
C SER A 73 26.51 12.25 31.13
N LYS A 74 25.89 11.47 32.03
CA LYS A 74 24.55 10.89 31.91
C LYS A 74 23.42 11.94 31.75
N LYS A 75 23.72 13.25 31.85
CA LYS A 75 22.74 14.35 31.74
C LYS A 75 22.57 14.94 30.33
N MET A 76 23.42 14.60 29.35
CA MET A 76 23.35 15.19 27.99
C MET A 76 22.46 14.43 26.99
N ARG A 77 21.98 13.21 27.31
CA ARG A 77 21.11 12.45 26.38
C ARG A 77 19.68 12.98 26.28
N THR A 78 19.22 13.82 27.21
CA THR A 78 17.88 14.43 27.19
C THR A 78 17.83 15.83 26.58
N LEU A 79 18.98 16.48 26.34
CA LEU A 79 19.03 17.78 25.65
C LEU A 79 19.04 17.68 24.12
N PHE A 80 19.49 16.55 23.55
CA PHE A 80 19.63 16.39 22.08
C PHE A 80 18.49 15.62 21.39
N PHE A 81 17.49 15.15 22.15
CA PHE A 81 16.29 14.49 21.59
C PHE A 81 15.00 15.17 22.05
N LYS A 82 14.88 16.48 21.80
CA LYS A 82 13.57 17.08 21.53
C LYS A 82 13.40 17.12 20.02
N GLY A 83 12.56 16.24 19.48
CA GLY A 83 12.17 16.33 18.07
C GLY A 83 11.58 17.71 17.82
N LYS A 84 12.26 18.53 17.01
CA LYS A 84 11.68 19.77 16.48
C LYS A 84 10.72 19.37 15.37
N GLU A 85 9.47 19.82 15.47
CA GLU A 85 8.56 19.87 14.32
C GLU A 85 9.10 20.93 13.37
N THR A 86 9.35 20.56 12.12
CA THR A 86 9.82 21.47 11.08
C THR A 86 8.75 21.55 10.00
N ILE A 87 8.11 22.72 9.88
CA ILE A 87 7.29 23.08 8.73
C ILE A 87 8.27 23.42 7.61
N ARG A 88 8.24 22.67 6.50
CA ARG A 88 9.25 22.83 5.44
C ARG A 88 8.76 23.38 4.10
N SER A 89 7.45 23.53 3.89
CA SER A 89 6.98 24.20 2.68
C SER A 89 5.57 24.75 2.91
N ALA A 90 5.39 26.05 2.73
CA ALA A 90 4.11 26.64 2.36
C ALA A 90 4.19 26.90 0.86
N VAL A 91 3.27 26.33 0.08
CA VAL A 91 3.16 26.60 -1.36
C VAL A 91 1.91 27.45 -1.56
N PRO A 92 1.99 28.61 -2.23
CA PRO A 92 0.83 29.40 -2.62
C PRO A 92 -0.18 28.52 -3.38
N VAL A 93 -1.49 28.66 -3.11
CA VAL A 93 -2.53 27.91 -3.85
C VAL A 93 -2.46 28.20 -5.36
N GLU A 94 -1.92 29.35 -5.74
CA GLU A 94 -1.67 29.74 -7.12
C GLU A 94 -0.60 28.86 -7.81
N LEU A 95 0.31 28.24 -7.05
CA LEU A 95 1.32 27.27 -7.52
C LEU A 95 0.84 25.82 -7.47
N LEU A 96 -0.37 25.56 -6.93
CA LEU A 96 -1.10 24.29 -7.06
C LEU A 96 -1.99 24.26 -8.32
N LYS A 97 -2.03 25.36 -9.07
CA LYS A 97 -2.58 25.32 -10.43
C LYS A 97 -1.64 24.49 -11.29
N PRO A 98 -2.14 23.50 -12.06
CA PRO A 98 -1.28 22.65 -12.87
C PRO A 98 -0.39 23.52 -13.75
N THR A 99 0.93 23.28 -13.67
CA THR A 99 1.87 23.78 -14.66
C THR A 99 1.37 23.36 -16.03
N ALA A 100 1.30 24.32 -16.95
CA ALA A 100 0.71 24.25 -18.28
C ALA A 100 0.61 22.83 -18.87
N GLU A 101 -0.62 22.46 -19.23
CA GLU A 101 -1.11 21.15 -19.71
C GLU A 101 -0.46 20.62 -21.01
N ALA A 102 0.70 21.11 -21.45
CA ALA A 102 1.15 20.93 -22.82
C ALA A 102 2.02 19.69 -23.11
N ASP A 103 2.75 19.11 -22.16
CA ASP A 103 3.77 18.09 -22.52
C ASP A 103 3.62 16.68 -21.89
N ILE A 104 2.62 16.45 -21.03
CA ILE A 104 2.36 15.09 -20.46
C ILE A 104 1.18 14.40 -21.15
N ARG A 105 0.22 15.17 -21.70
CA ARG A 105 -0.97 14.61 -22.39
C ARG A 105 -0.63 13.86 -23.67
N THR A 106 0.55 14.05 -24.22
CA THR A 106 0.96 13.55 -25.54
C THR A 106 1.64 12.18 -25.50
N LEU A 107 1.94 11.61 -24.33
CA LEU A 107 2.72 10.36 -24.23
C LEU A 107 2.03 9.18 -23.56
N THR A 108 0.90 9.38 -22.88
CA THR A 108 0.07 8.27 -22.37
C THR A 108 -1.40 8.63 -22.55
N GLY A 109 -2.16 7.78 -23.22
CA GLY A 109 -3.59 7.96 -23.37
C GLY A 109 -4.27 7.92 -22.01
N THR A 110 -4.46 9.07 -21.36
CA THR A 110 -5.15 9.21 -20.06
C THR A 110 -6.66 9.02 -20.17
N ALA A 111 -7.15 8.30 -21.18
CA ALA A 111 -8.55 8.03 -21.42
C ALA A 111 -9.15 7.22 -20.26
N GLY A 112 -9.61 7.91 -19.20
CA GLY A 112 -10.35 7.29 -18.10
C GLY A 112 -10.00 7.76 -16.69
N ARG A 113 -8.89 8.48 -16.47
CA ARG A 113 -8.63 9.06 -15.13
C ARG A 113 -9.40 10.39 -14.98
N PRO A 114 -10.06 10.63 -13.84
CA PRO A 114 -10.82 11.85 -13.62
C PRO A 114 -9.88 13.07 -13.57
N SER A 115 -10.32 14.20 -14.11
CA SER A 115 -9.60 15.47 -14.05
C SER A 115 -9.46 16.02 -12.63
N THR A 116 -10.25 15.51 -11.69
CA THR A 116 -10.23 15.89 -10.27
C THR A 116 -10.42 14.68 -9.36
N LEU A 117 -9.67 14.66 -8.25
CA LEU A 117 -9.76 13.64 -7.20
C LEU A 117 -10.74 14.03 -6.07
N VAL A 118 -11.32 15.24 -6.13
CA VAL A 118 -12.24 15.76 -5.10
C VAL A 118 -13.39 14.80 -4.76
N PRO A 119 -14.06 14.13 -5.73
CA PRO A 119 -15.11 13.17 -5.42
C PRO A 119 -14.63 12.02 -4.53
N TYR A 120 -13.43 11.49 -4.79
CA TYR A 120 -12.85 10.39 -4.00
C TYR A 120 -12.50 10.86 -2.59
N TYR A 121 -11.93 12.06 -2.43
CA TYR A 121 -11.65 12.60 -1.10
C TYR A 121 -12.91 12.81 -0.27
N ARG A 122 -13.98 13.35 -0.86
CA ARG A 122 -15.27 13.48 -0.17
C ARG A 122 -15.81 12.13 0.31
N GLU A 123 -15.68 11.09 -0.51
CA GLU A 123 -16.09 9.74 -0.12
C GLU A 123 -15.19 9.16 0.99
N ILE A 124 -13.86 9.28 0.87
CA ILE A 124 -12.89 8.87 1.90
C ILE A 124 -13.21 9.52 3.23
N ASP A 125 -13.45 10.84 3.23
CA ASP A 125 -13.62 11.65 4.42
C ASP A 125 -14.79 11.17 5.29
N ARG A 126 -15.85 10.68 4.65
CA ARG A 126 -17.06 10.18 5.31
C ARG A 126 -16.86 8.85 6.02
N ILE A 127 -16.00 7.98 5.46
CA ILE A 127 -15.93 6.58 5.86
C ILE A 127 -14.65 6.19 6.60
N ARG A 128 -13.58 6.98 6.49
CA ARG A 128 -12.26 6.65 7.08
C ARG A 128 -12.28 6.46 8.59
N GLU A 129 -13.20 7.10 9.29
CA GLU A 129 -13.38 6.89 10.75
C GLU A 129 -13.80 5.46 11.11
N ALA A 130 -14.34 4.71 10.15
CA ALA A 130 -14.65 3.30 10.34
C ALA A 130 -13.43 2.39 10.07
N ASP A 131 -12.35 2.92 9.49
CA ASP A 131 -11.11 2.16 9.31
C ASP A 131 -10.36 2.01 10.63
N THR A 132 -9.75 0.84 10.82
CA THR A 132 -8.93 0.55 12.00
C THR A 132 -7.49 0.97 11.70
N LEU A 133 -6.89 1.80 12.55
CA LEU A 133 -5.48 2.17 12.44
C LEU A 133 -4.61 0.92 12.60
N SER A 134 -3.58 0.79 11.75
CA SER A 134 -2.68 -0.35 11.82
C SER A 134 -1.76 -0.22 13.04
N PRO A 135 -1.77 -1.20 13.97
CA PRO A 135 -0.94 -1.14 15.16
C PRO A 135 0.56 -1.20 14.80
N PRO A 136 1.46 -0.82 15.73
CA PRO A 136 2.88 -1.11 15.57
C PRO A 136 3.08 -2.63 15.37
N ASN A 137 3.79 -3.01 14.32
CA ASN A 137 4.03 -4.40 13.96
C ASN A 137 5.48 -4.60 13.50
N ASN A 138 5.88 -5.85 13.24
CA ASN A 138 7.27 -6.18 12.91
C ASN A 138 7.64 -5.80 11.48
N TRP A 139 6.69 -5.76 10.53
CA TRP A 139 6.98 -5.29 9.17
C TRP A 139 7.28 -3.80 9.10
N LYS A 140 6.56 -2.97 9.88
CA LYS A 140 6.90 -1.55 10.05
C LYS A 140 8.22 -1.32 10.78
N LYS A 141 8.78 -2.35 11.42
CA LYS A 141 10.03 -2.30 12.21
C LYS A 141 11.22 -2.99 11.53
N GLY A 142 11.01 -3.77 10.45
CA GLY A 142 12.00 -4.70 9.89
C GLY A 142 12.25 -4.48 8.40
N LEU A 143 13.53 -4.46 8.02
CA LEU A 143 14.13 -4.10 6.73
C LEU A 143 14.32 -2.59 6.46
N GLY A 144 14.24 -1.74 7.49
CA GLY A 144 14.54 -0.30 7.32
C GLY A 144 13.63 0.38 6.29
N SER A 145 12.42 -0.14 6.09
CA SER A 145 11.46 0.43 5.17
C SER A 145 11.10 1.84 5.64
N ASN A 146 11.62 2.83 4.92
CA ASN A 146 11.09 4.18 4.87
C ASN A 146 9.75 4.19 4.11
N GLU A 147 8.95 3.13 4.24
CA GLU A 147 7.66 3.04 3.58
C GLU A 147 6.78 4.13 4.18
N ILE A 148 6.39 5.03 3.31
CA ILE A 148 5.45 6.09 3.57
C ILE A 148 4.17 5.75 2.83
N GLU A 149 3.04 6.04 3.47
CA GLU A 149 1.74 5.94 2.81
C GLU A 149 1.78 6.66 1.46
N GLN A 150 1.37 5.94 0.41
CA GLN A 150 1.21 6.48 -0.93
C GLN A 150 -0.11 7.26 -0.99
N THR A 151 -0.06 8.55 -1.33
CA THR A 151 -1.30 9.34 -1.42
C THR A 151 -2.09 9.01 -2.69
N LEU A 152 -3.34 9.48 -2.77
CA LEU A 152 -4.15 9.28 -3.97
C LEU A 152 -3.60 10.09 -5.16
N GLU A 153 -2.99 11.25 -4.93
CA GLU A 153 -2.30 12.04 -5.96
C GLU A 153 -1.10 11.30 -6.52
N GLU A 154 -0.23 10.80 -5.64
CA GLU A 154 0.96 10.03 -6.03
C GLU A 154 0.55 8.81 -6.86
N PHE A 155 -0.48 8.08 -6.43
CA PHE A 155 -1.03 6.96 -7.18
C PHE A 155 -1.69 7.38 -8.51
N ASN A 156 -2.25 8.59 -8.60
CA ASN A 156 -2.89 9.08 -9.82
C ASN A 156 -1.88 9.49 -10.90
N THR A 157 -0.67 9.85 -10.51
CA THR A 157 0.41 10.25 -11.42
C THR A 157 1.50 9.18 -11.59
N ASP A 158 1.41 8.07 -10.85
CA ASP A 158 2.35 6.95 -10.98
C ASP A 158 2.28 6.33 -12.39
N LEU A 159 3.41 6.38 -13.11
CA LEU A 159 3.50 5.93 -14.50
C LEU A 159 3.21 4.44 -14.65
N VAL A 160 3.63 3.61 -13.68
CA VAL A 160 3.42 2.17 -13.74
C VAL A 160 1.96 1.84 -13.47
N ALA A 161 1.33 2.50 -12.50
CA ALA A 161 -0.10 2.40 -12.23
C ALA A 161 -0.95 2.85 -13.43
N LEU A 162 -0.55 3.94 -14.11
CA LEU A 162 -1.20 4.42 -15.32
C LEU A 162 -1.08 3.41 -16.47
N GLN A 163 0.14 2.92 -16.75
CA GLN A 163 0.37 1.93 -17.78
C GLN A 163 -0.41 0.63 -17.51
N ASN A 164 -0.44 0.20 -16.25
CA ASN A 164 -1.10 -1.05 -15.87
C ASN A 164 -2.63 -0.92 -15.82
N ALA A 165 -3.18 0.28 -15.63
CA ALA A 165 -4.64 0.51 -15.61
C ALA A 165 -5.34 0.10 -16.92
N GLU A 166 -4.64 0.10 -18.05
CA GLU A 166 -5.19 -0.31 -19.36
C GLU A 166 -5.38 -1.84 -19.50
N ARG A 167 -4.78 -2.63 -18.61
CA ARG A 167 -4.89 -4.10 -18.63
C ARG A 167 -6.23 -4.53 -18.05
N THR A 168 -6.91 -5.43 -18.74
CA THR A 168 -8.31 -5.81 -18.41
C THR A 168 -8.46 -7.23 -17.90
N THR A 169 -7.41 -8.05 -18.00
CA THR A 169 -7.45 -9.48 -17.66
C THR A 169 -6.31 -9.90 -16.74
N ILE A 170 -6.54 -10.93 -15.94
CA ILE A 170 -5.53 -11.62 -15.14
C ILE A 170 -5.44 -13.06 -15.60
N SER A 171 -4.26 -13.51 -15.99
CA SER A 171 -3.95 -14.92 -16.20
C SER A 171 -3.29 -15.48 -14.95
N ILE A 172 -3.99 -16.36 -14.23
CA ILE A 172 -3.37 -17.13 -13.13
C ILE A 172 -2.57 -18.28 -13.75
N ILE A 173 -1.27 -18.31 -13.48
CA ILE A 173 -0.33 -19.28 -14.05
C ILE A 173 0.21 -20.14 -12.92
N LEU A 174 0.20 -21.46 -13.11
CA LEU A 174 0.62 -22.41 -12.08
C LEU A 174 2.09 -22.76 -12.26
N PHE A 175 2.84 -22.94 -11.18
CA PHE A 175 4.22 -23.42 -11.19
C PHE A 175 4.36 -24.72 -10.41
N GLY A 176 5.04 -25.70 -11.00
CA GLY A 176 5.28 -27.00 -10.38
C GLY A 176 4.05 -27.91 -10.33
N ASP A 177 4.13 -28.93 -9.50
CA ASP A 177 3.10 -29.96 -9.38
C ASP A 177 1.93 -29.48 -8.52
N ILE A 178 0.94 -28.88 -9.18
CA ILE A 178 -0.26 -28.35 -8.52
C ILE A 178 -1.39 -29.37 -8.59
N THR A 179 -1.82 -29.83 -7.42
CA THR A 179 -2.87 -30.82 -7.23
C THR A 179 -4.26 -30.27 -7.60
N GLU A 180 -5.22 -31.15 -7.90
CA GLU A 180 -6.61 -30.73 -8.15
C GLU A 180 -7.27 -30.05 -6.94
N LYS A 181 -6.83 -30.38 -5.72
CA LYS A 181 -7.29 -29.72 -4.49
C LYS A 181 -6.83 -28.26 -4.45
N GLU A 182 -5.57 -28.00 -4.78
CA GLU A 182 -5.04 -26.63 -4.89
C GLU A 182 -5.72 -25.87 -6.03
N LYS A 183 -5.92 -26.49 -7.20
CA LYS A 183 -6.67 -25.86 -8.30
C LYS A 183 -8.10 -25.48 -7.87
N LYS A 184 -8.79 -26.28 -7.04
CA LYS A 184 -10.11 -25.91 -6.49
C LYS A 184 -10.03 -24.68 -5.59
N ILE A 185 -8.99 -24.56 -4.77
CA ILE A 185 -8.73 -23.38 -3.95
C ILE A 185 -8.45 -22.15 -4.84
N ILE A 186 -7.63 -22.30 -5.88
CA ILE A 186 -7.33 -21.21 -6.82
C ILE A 186 -8.56 -20.75 -7.60
N ARG A 187 -9.53 -21.63 -7.88
CA ARG A 187 -10.83 -21.22 -8.44
C ARG A 187 -11.64 -20.31 -7.52
N ILE A 188 -11.45 -20.39 -6.20
CA ILE A 188 -12.04 -19.45 -5.23
C ILE A 188 -11.28 -18.13 -5.27
N VAL A 189 -9.94 -18.15 -5.24
CA VAL A 189 -9.10 -16.96 -5.37
C VAL A 189 -9.43 -16.19 -6.66
N ARG A 190 -9.62 -16.90 -7.77
CA ARG A 190 -10.08 -16.32 -9.04
C ARG A 190 -11.40 -15.56 -8.90
N GLN A 191 -12.38 -16.14 -8.20
CA GLN A 191 -13.68 -15.49 -7.96
C GLN A 191 -13.51 -14.26 -7.07
N TYR A 192 -12.65 -14.35 -6.05
CA TYR A 192 -12.34 -13.23 -5.17
C TYR A 192 -11.73 -12.06 -5.94
N LEU A 193 -10.68 -12.29 -6.74
CA LEU A 193 -10.05 -11.27 -7.58
C LEU A 193 -11.04 -10.64 -8.56
N LYS A 194 -11.88 -11.45 -9.22
CA LYS A 194 -12.93 -10.95 -10.12
C LYS A 194 -13.88 -9.97 -9.42
N MET A 195 -14.34 -10.34 -8.23
CA MET A 195 -15.30 -9.51 -7.50
C MET A 195 -14.64 -8.26 -6.94
N VAL A 196 -13.57 -8.41 -6.17
CA VAL A 196 -12.93 -7.30 -5.45
C VAL A 196 -12.23 -6.32 -6.38
N HIS A 197 -11.53 -6.83 -7.40
CA HIS A 197 -10.73 -6.01 -8.28
C HIS A 197 -11.40 -5.66 -9.61
N GLY A 198 -12.47 -6.36 -9.99
CA GLY A 198 -13.18 -6.10 -11.26
C GLY A 198 -12.61 -6.79 -12.48
N MET A 199 -11.67 -7.70 -12.29
CA MET A 199 -10.85 -8.23 -13.37
C MET A 199 -11.41 -9.52 -13.96
N HIS A 200 -11.32 -9.67 -15.27
CA HIS A 200 -11.59 -10.96 -15.89
C HIS A 200 -10.39 -11.90 -15.65
N THR A 201 -10.58 -12.88 -14.78
CA THR A 201 -9.50 -13.78 -14.34
C THR A 201 -9.66 -15.17 -14.95
N SER A 202 -8.62 -15.65 -15.63
CA SER A 202 -8.48 -17.03 -16.12
C SER A 202 -7.47 -17.80 -15.25
N ILE A 203 -7.49 -19.13 -15.34
CA ILE A 203 -6.46 -20.00 -14.75
C ILE A 203 -5.94 -20.87 -15.89
N GLN A 204 -4.62 -20.92 -16.08
CA GLN A 204 -4.02 -21.83 -17.04
C GLN A 204 -4.18 -23.29 -16.59
N ASN A 205 -4.49 -24.18 -17.53
CA ASN A 205 -4.73 -25.60 -17.22
C ASN A 205 -3.44 -26.36 -16.92
N THR A 206 -2.32 -25.92 -17.51
CA THR A 206 -1.01 -26.55 -17.41
C THR A 206 -0.11 -25.72 -16.50
N SER A 207 0.66 -26.40 -15.65
CA SER A 207 1.70 -25.76 -14.86
C SER A 207 2.96 -25.54 -15.69
N LEU A 208 3.61 -24.40 -15.47
CA LEU A 208 4.99 -24.20 -15.89
C LEU A 208 5.94 -24.97 -14.98
N ALA A 209 7.06 -25.41 -15.54
CA ALA A 209 8.16 -25.92 -14.75
C ALA A 209 8.72 -24.83 -13.83
N LEU A 210 9.07 -25.20 -12.60
CA LEU A 210 9.79 -24.31 -11.70
C LEU A 210 11.18 -24.00 -12.28
N PRO A 211 11.65 -22.74 -12.20
CA PRO A 211 13.00 -22.41 -12.66
C PRO A 211 14.07 -23.14 -11.85
N SER A 212 15.10 -23.65 -12.53
CA SER A 212 16.27 -24.29 -11.89
C SER A 212 17.47 -23.36 -11.71
N ASP A 213 17.40 -22.14 -12.24
CA ASP A 213 18.58 -21.27 -12.41
C ASP A 213 19.02 -20.57 -11.12
N ASP A 214 18.10 -20.37 -10.17
CA ASP A 214 18.38 -19.76 -8.87
C ASP A 214 17.53 -20.43 -7.78
N LEU A 215 18.16 -21.38 -7.07
CA LEU A 215 17.61 -22.19 -5.99
C LEU A 215 18.53 -22.13 -4.78
N ARG A 216 17.98 -22.32 -3.57
CA ARG A 216 18.79 -22.54 -2.38
C ARG A 216 18.18 -23.59 -1.46
N GLU A 217 19.05 -24.31 -0.75
CA GLU A 217 18.65 -25.17 0.37
C GLU A 217 18.62 -24.35 1.66
N LYS A 218 17.45 -24.27 2.30
CA LYS A 218 17.28 -23.57 3.58
C LYS A 218 16.15 -24.18 4.38
N PHE A 219 16.31 -24.26 5.70
CA PHE A 219 15.32 -24.89 6.59
C PHE A 219 14.97 -26.34 6.19
N GLY A 220 15.93 -27.07 5.61
CA GLY A 220 15.77 -28.48 5.21
C GLY A 220 14.95 -28.73 3.94
N HIS A 221 14.77 -27.73 3.10
CA HIS A 221 14.08 -27.85 1.81
C HIS A 221 14.59 -26.82 0.79
N THR A 222 14.26 -27.06 -0.47
CA THR A 222 14.56 -26.15 -1.58
C THR A 222 13.63 -24.92 -1.56
N GLN A 223 14.21 -23.74 -1.72
CA GLN A 223 13.50 -22.49 -1.99
C GLN A 223 13.82 -21.98 -3.40
N TYR A 224 12.80 -21.47 -4.08
CA TYR A 224 12.88 -21.00 -5.46
C TYR A 224 12.95 -19.47 -5.52
N ALA A 225 13.88 -18.92 -6.31
CA ALA A 225 13.97 -17.48 -6.50
C ALA A 225 12.81 -16.94 -7.35
N LEU A 226 12.31 -15.76 -7.02
CA LEU A 226 11.17 -15.16 -7.71
C LEU A 226 11.53 -14.51 -9.05
N SER A 227 12.73 -13.93 -9.17
CA SER A 227 13.16 -13.24 -10.41
C SER A 227 12.99 -14.11 -11.68
N PRO A 228 13.50 -15.35 -11.74
CA PRO A 228 13.26 -16.23 -12.89
C PRO A 228 11.78 -16.57 -13.13
N MET A 229 10.98 -16.67 -12.06
CA MET A 229 9.52 -16.90 -12.18
C MET A 229 8.82 -15.71 -12.84
N HIS A 230 9.19 -14.48 -12.46
CA HIS A 230 8.62 -13.27 -13.07
C HIS A 230 8.94 -13.15 -14.56
N PHE A 231 10.15 -13.53 -14.99
CA PHE A 231 10.48 -13.58 -16.42
C PHE A 231 9.62 -14.60 -17.18
N LYS A 232 9.50 -15.83 -16.66
CA LYS A 232 8.61 -16.85 -17.26
C LYS A 232 7.17 -16.37 -17.34
N LEU A 233 6.64 -15.75 -16.27
CA LEU A 233 5.29 -15.18 -16.26
C LEU A 233 5.10 -14.12 -17.36
N ARG A 234 6.09 -13.23 -17.54
CA ARG A 234 6.02 -12.16 -18.55
C ARG A 234 5.94 -12.71 -19.97
N GLU A 235 6.60 -13.82 -20.26
CA GLU A 235 6.56 -14.49 -21.56
C GLU A 235 5.19 -15.12 -21.87
N GLN A 236 4.37 -15.40 -20.85
CA GLN A 236 3.06 -16.05 -21.03
C GLN A 236 1.90 -15.08 -21.31
N ILE A 237 2.15 -13.76 -21.27
CA ILE A 237 1.08 -12.76 -21.31
C ILE A 237 1.26 -11.75 -22.44
N SER A 238 0.14 -11.29 -22.99
CA SER A 238 0.12 -10.17 -23.92
C SER A 238 0.14 -8.83 -23.17
N GLN A 239 0.37 -7.73 -23.90
CA GLN A 239 0.45 -6.38 -23.34
C GLN A 239 -0.78 -5.97 -22.49
N ASN A 240 -1.97 -6.51 -22.80
CA ASN A 240 -3.24 -6.13 -22.16
C ASN A 240 -3.64 -7.04 -21.00
N SER A 241 -2.71 -7.85 -20.50
CA SER A 241 -2.97 -8.82 -19.43
C SER A 241 -1.94 -8.73 -18.32
N TYR A 242 -2.36 -9.13 -17.13
CA TYR A 242 -1.50 -9.39 -15.97
C TYR A 242 -1.20 -10.88 -15.88
N ALA A 243 -0.03 -11.25 -15.34
CA ALA A 243 0.28 -12.63 -14.96
C ALA A 243 0.38 -12.75 -13.44
N LEU A 244 -0.41 -13.64 -12.85
CA LEU A 244 -0.34 -13.93 -11.42
C LEU A 244 0.05 -15.40 -11.22
N GLY A 245 1.30 -15.63 -10.86
CA GLY A 245 1.89 -16.93 -10.57
C GLY A 245 1.41 -17.49 -9.23
N PHE A 246 1.04 -18.77 -9.24
CA PHE A 246 0.76 -19.54 -8.04
C PHE A 246 1.74 -20.70 -7.95
N THR A 247 2.31 -20.92 -6.75
CA THR A 247 3.13 -22.09 -6.44
C THR A 247 2.80 -22.66 -5.07
N ASN A 248 3.04 -23.95 -4.90
CA ASN A 248 3.04 -24.61 -3.60
C ASN A 248 4.46 -24.85 -3.06
N GLN A 249 5.48 -24.31 -3.73
CA GLN A 249 6.87 -24.37 -3.29
C GLN A 249 7.27 -23.14 -2.48
N ASP A 250 8.31 -23.29 -1.67
CA ASP A 250 8.84 -22.16 -0.92
C ASP A 250 9.55 -21.18 -1.85
N ILE A 251 9.38 -19.89 -1.58
CA ILE A 251 9.89 -18.81 -2.44
C ILE A 251 10.72 -17.81 -1.65
N TYR A 252 11.67 -17.19 -2.34
CA TYR A 252 12.50 -16.13 -1.78
C TYR A 252 12.88 -15.10 -2.87
N PRO A 253 13.36 -13.89 -2.51
CA PRO A 253 13.56 -12.83 -3.50
C PRO A 253 14.69 -13.11 -4.52
N GLY A 254 15.56 -14.09 -4.23
CA GLY A 254 16.75 -14.41 -5.04
C GLY A 254 18.06 -14.12 -4.30
N SER A 255 19.15 -14.63 -4.86
CA SER A 255 20.48 -14.63 -4.25
C SER A 255 21.02 -13.23 -3.91
N SER A 256 20.60 -12.19 -4.63
CA SER A 256 20.99 -10.80 -4.39
C SER A 256 20.44 -10.19 -3.08
N TYR A 257 19.45 -10.83 -2.44
CA TYR A 257 18.83 -10.37 -1.19
C TYR A 257 19.02 -11.39 -0.06
N ALA A 258 20.28 -11.72 0.21
CA ALA A 258 20.67 -12.80 1.13
C ALA A 258 20.10 -12.67 2.56
N SER A 259 19.78 -11.45 3.01
CA SER A 259 19.21 -11.18 4.34
C SER A 259 17.73 -11.58 4.48
N VAL A 260 17.02 -11.85 3.38
CA VAL A 260 15.61 -12.24 3.41
C VAL A 260 15.47 -13.77 3.45
N ASN A 261 14.74 -14.27 4.45
CA ASN A 261 14.61 -15.71 4.71
C ASN A 261 13.63 -16.43 3.78
N PHE A 262 12.55 -15.77 3.39
CA PHE A 262 11.51 -16.26 2.50
C PHE A 262 10.57 -15.10 2.17
N LEU A 263 9.66 -15.33 1.22
CA LEU A 263 8.52 -14.46 0.96
C LEU A 263 7.23 -15.27 0.96
N TYR A 264 6.10 -14.62 1.23
CA TYR A 264 4.78 -15.20 0.95
C TYR A 264 4.34 -14.93 -0.50
N GLY A 265 4.83 -13.84 -1.07
CA GLY A 265 4.62 -13.41 -2.44
C GLY A 265 5.50 -12.21 -2.78
N GLU A 266 5.52 -11.86 -4.06
CA GLU A 266 6.13 -10.65 -4.60
C GLU A 266 5.38 -10.22 -5.85
N ALA A 267 5.31 -8.92 -6.07
CA ALA A 267 4.83 -8.34 -7.31
C ALA A 267 5.90 -7.45 -7.93
N LEU A 268 6.01 -7.52 -9.25
CA LEU A 268 6.81 -6.63 -10.08
C LEU A 268 5.88 -5.83 -10.99
N PRO A 269 5.44 -4.63 -10.56
CA PRO A 269 4.47 -3.82 -11.31
C PRO A 269 4.98 -3.45 -12.71
N SER A 270 6.29 -3.19 -12.86
CA SER A 270 6.94 -2.90 -14.14
C SER A 270 6.83 -4.04 -15.17
N MET A 271 6.66 -5.28 -14.70
CA MET A 271 6.47 -6.45 -15.55
C MET A 271 4.99 -6.87 -15.64
N ALA A 272 4.10 -6.24 -14.87
CA ALA A 272 2.71 -6.65 -14.67
C ALA A 272 2.61 -8.13 -14.22
N THR A 273 3.56 -8.57 -13.40
CA THR A 273 3.65 -9.93 -12.88
C THR A 273 3.60 -9.94 -11.36
N GLY A 274 3.02 -10.98 -10.77
CA GLY A 274 3.06 -11.24 -9.33
C GLY A 274 3.14 -12.74 -9.08
N VAL A 275 3.71 -13.15 -7.95
CA VAL A 275 3.81 -14.55 -7.53
C VAL A 275 3.40 -14.64 -6.08
N PHE A 276 2.61 -15.66 -5.72
CA PHE A 276 2.26 -15.93 -4.33
C PHE A 276 2.31 -17.45 -4.05
N SER A 277 2.67 -17.81 -2.82
CA SER A 277 2.89 -19.20 -2.42
C SER A 277 2.00 -19.64 -1.27
N THR A 278 1.59 -20.91 -1.32
CA THR A 278 0.92 -21.59 -0.20
C THR A 278 1.88 -22.24 0.79
N TYR A 279 3.16 -22.40 0.44
CA TYR A 279 4.09 -23.26 1.19
C TYR A 279 4.18 -22.94 2.68
N ARG A 280 4.17 -21.64 3.02
CA ARG A 280 4.28 -21.15 4.40
C ARG A 280 2.95 -20.81 5.05
N LEU A 281 1.83 -21.08 4.39
CA LEU A 281 0.51 -20.91 4.99
C LEU A 281 0.25 -22.15 5.84
N ALA A 282 0.36 -22.01 7.17
CA ALA A 282 0.19 -23.13 8.09
C ALA A 282 -1.11 -23.91 7.82
N ASP A 283 -1.07 -25.24 7.97
CA ASP A 283 -2.22 -26.14 7.85
C ASP A 283 -3.07 -26.17 9.14
N ASP A 284 -3.18 -25.03 9.84
CA ASP A 284 -3.99 -24.84 11.05
C ASP A 284 -5.50 -24.76 10.76
N GLY A 285 -5.93 -25.24 9.59
CA GLY A 285 -7.31 -25.33 9.13
C GLY A 285 -7.49 -24.88 7.69
N LYS A 286 -8.21 -25.69 6.89
CA LYS A 286 -8.47 -25.45 5.46
C LYS A 286 -9.05 -24.06 5.16
N VAL A 287 -9.91 -23.55 6.04
CA VAL A 287 -10.55 -22.23 5.88
C VAL A 287 -9.57 -21.09 6.11
N LYS A 288 -8.72 -21.21 7.13
CA LYS A 288 -7.74 -20.18 7.49
C LYS A 288 -6.66 -20.06 6.42
N ALA A 289 -6.16 -21.19 5.92
CA ALA A 289 -5.24 -21.22 4.78
C ALA A 289 -5.85 -20.58 3.52
N LEU A 290 -7.13 -20.83 3.22
CA LEU A 290 -7.84 -20.20 2.11
C LEU A 290 -7.95 -18.67 2.28
N ILE A 291 -8.30 -18.18 3.47
CA ILE A 291 -8.39 -16.74 3.77
C ILE A 291 -7.03 -16.07 3.59
N ARG A 292 -5.97 -16.67 4.15
CA ARG A 292 -4.58 -16.20 3.99
C ARG A 292 -4.20 -16.13 2.51
N LEU A 293 -4.57 -17.15 1.73
CA LEU A 293 -4.27 -17.18 0.31
C LEU A 293 -5.02 -16.09 -0.48
N MET A 294 -6.30 -15.85 -0.15
CA MET A 294 -7.07 -14.76 -0.75
C MET A 294 -6.46 -13.38 -0.41
N LYS A 295 -5.99 -13.19 0.83
CA LYS A 295 -5.26 -11.99 1.25
C LYS A 295 -4.02 -11.79 0.38
N LEU A 296 -3.14 -12.81 0.30
CA LEU A 296 -1.92 -12.74 -0.51
C LEU A 296 -2.19 -12.46 -1.98
N ALA A 297 -3.07 -13.22 -2.62
CA ALA A 297 -3.35 -13.03 -4.04
C ALA A 297 -3.89 -11.62 -4.36
N SER A 298 -4.74 -11.08 -3.48
CA SER A 298 -5.27 -9.72 -3.61
C SER A 298 -4.23 -8.65 -3.30
N HIS A 299 -3.34 -8.91 -2.34
CA HIS A 299 -2.22 -8.05 -1.95
C HIS A 299 -1.23 -7.90 -3.10
N GLU A 300 -0.72 -9.02 -3.63
CA GLU A 300 0.22 -8.99 -4.76
C GLU A 300 -0.43 -8.39 -6.01
N PHE A 301 -1.71 -8.69 -6.26
CA PHE A 301 -2.41 -8.10 -7.39
C PHE A 301 -2.64 -6.57 -7.22
N ALA A 302 -2.84 -6.09 -5.99
CA ALA A 302 -2.90 -4.65 -5.73
C ALA A 302 -1.55 -3.97 -6.04
N HIS A 303 -0.43 -4.59 -5.65
CA HIS A 303 0.90 -4.11 -6.02
C HIS A 303 1.10 -4.07 -7.54
N MET A 304 0.68 -5.10 -8.27
CA MET A 304 0.75 -5.11 -9.74
C MET A 304 0.01 -3.92 -10.38
N ARG A 305 -1.00 -3.37 -9.69
CA ARG A 305 -1.76 -2.18 -10.11
C ARG A 305 -1.15 -0.86 -9.63
N GLY A 306 0.02 -0.88 -9.02
CA GLY A 306 0.78 0.28 -8.55
C GLY A 306 0.45 0.74 -7.13
N LEU A 307 -0.30 -0.04 -6.35
CA LEU A 307 -0.52 0.28 -4.93
C LEU A 307 0.75 -0.06 -4.14
N ASN A 308 1.23 0.87 -3.32
CA ASN A 308 2.23 0.57 -2.29
C ASN A 308 1.57 -0.03 -1.06
N HIS A 309 2.37 -0.55 -0.14
CA HIS A 309 1.86 -1.00 1.15
C HIS A 309 1.10 0.11 1.88
N CYS A 310 -0.03 -0.27 2.48
CA CYS A 310 -0.75 0.61 3.39
C CYS A 310 -0.03 0.66 4.73
N THR A 311 0.43 1.85 5.13
CA THR A 311 1.10 2.04 6.41
C THR A 311 0.17 2.50 7.51
N ASP A 312 -0.99 3.06 7.15
CA ASP A 312 -1.82 3.80 8.11
C ASP A 312 -2.93 2.92 8.71
N TYR A 313 -3.47 1.94 7.97
CA TYR A 313 -4.67 1.17 8.37
C TYR A 313 -4.50 -0.35 8.28
N VAL A 314 -5.33 -1.08 9.02
CA VAL A 314 -5.49 -2.53 8.85
C VAL A 314 -6.18 -2.77 7.51
N CYS A 315 -5.38 -3.06 6.49
CA CYS A 315 -5.79 -3.02 5.09
C CYS A 315 -5.37 -4.30 4.33
N GLY A 316 -6.07 -4.62 3.25
CA GLY A 316 -5.76 -5.73 2.35
C GLY A 316 -4.48 -5.59 1.52
N VAL A 317 -3.77 -4.48 1.67
CA VAL A 317 -2.44 -4.21 1.09
C VAL A 317 -1.44 -3.75 2.17
N GLN A 318 -1.68 -4.05 3.44
CA GLN A 318 -0.66 -3.80 4.47
C GLN A 318 0.49 -4.82 4.37
N GLY A 319 1.71 -4.45 4.73
CA GLY A 319 2.83 -5.39 4.80
C GLY A 319 2.59 -6.56 5.77
N ILE A 320 3.25 -7.70 5.53
CA ILE A 320 3.11 -8.92 6.33
C ILE A 320 4.47 -9.64 6.42
N ASN A 321 5.02 -9.77 7.63
CA ASN A 321 6.27 -10.51 7.86
C ASN A 321 6.08 -11.91 8.45
N ASN A 322 4.93 -12.19 9.06
CA ASN A 322 4.67 -13.46 9.73
C ASN A 322 3.17 -13.82 9.72
N LEU A 323 2.84 -15.06 10.08
CA LEU A 323 1.45 -15.54 10.07
C LEU A 323 0.55 -14.82 11.08
N GLU A 324 1.07 -14.36 12.22
CA GLU A 324 0.28 -13.60 13.19
C GLU A 324 -0.17 -12.25 12.60
N GLU A 325 0.72 -11.57 11.87
CA GLU A 325 0.39 -10.35 11.12
C GLU A 325 -0.56 -10.62 9.96
N MET A 326 -0.38 -11.74 9.26
CA MET A 326 -1.29 -12.17 8.19
C MET A 326 -2.70 -12.45 8.73
N ASP A 327 -2.80 -13.06 9.90
CA ASP A 327 -4.08 -13.37 10.52
C ASP A 327 -4.80 -12.10 10.97
N LYS A 328 -4.06 -11.13 11.51
CA LYS A 328 -4.59 -9.81 11.92
C LYS A 328 -4.84 -8.85 10.76
N SER A 329 -4.34 -9.13 9.55
CA SER A 329 -4.60 -8.29 8.38
C SER A 329 -6.05 -8.39 7.92
N SER A 330 -6.50 -7.43 7.11
CA SER A 330 -7.85 -7.40 6.58
C SER A 330 -7.90 -8.01 5.18
N LEU A 331 -9.02 -8.63 4.80
CA LEU A 331 -9.34 -8.85 3.38
C LEU A 331 -9.86 -7.55 2.72
N LEU A 332 -10.33 -6.59 3.52
CA LEU A 332 -10.89 -5.34 3.06
C LEU A 332 -9.81 -4.30 2.83
N PHE A 333 -10.01 -3.47 1.82
CA PHE A 333 -9.22 -2.26 1.62
C PHE A 333 -9.73 -1.13 2.51
N CYS A 334 -8.82 -0.31 3.03
CA CYS A 334 -9.18 0.92 3.73
C CYS A 334 -9.79 1.94 2.75
N ALA A 335 -10.35 3.03 3.25
CA ALA A 335 -10.93 4.08 2.40
C ALA A 335 -9.96 4.60 1.33
N GLN A 336 -8.70 4.81 1.69
CA GLN A 336 -7.68 5.36 0.79
C GLN A 336 -7.30 4.36 -0.31
N ASP A 337 -7.00 3.10 0.04
CA ASP A 337 -6.61 2.10 -0.96
C ASP A 337 -7.79 1.63 -1.80
N MET A 338 -9.00 1.62 -1.23
CA MET A 338 -10.20 1.41 -2.03
C MET A 338 -10.37 2.53 -3.07
N ALA A 339 -10.07 3.78 -2.72
CA ALA A 339 -10.09 4.88 -3.69
C ALA A 339 -9.11 4.63 -4.84
N LYS A 340 -7.88 4.19 -4.56
CA LYS A 340 -6.87 3.83 -5.57
C LYS A 340 -7.39 2.70 -6.48
N ILE A 341 -8.00 1.67 -5.90
CA ILE A 341 -8.63 0.58 -6.67
C ILE A 341 -9.76 1.09 -7.55
N CYS A 342 -10.63 1.93 -7.00
CA CYS A 342 -11.76 2.49 -7.74
C CYS A 342 -11.31 3.42 -8.85
N LEU A 343 -10.21 4.16 -8.64
CA LEU A 343 -9.67 5.11 -9.60
C LEU A 343 -9.21 4.45 -10.90
N VAL A 344 -8.45 3.35 -10.84
CA VAL A 344 -8.07 2.62 -12.07
C VAL A 344 -9.22 1.82 -12.68
N ASN A 345 -10.27 1.54 -11.91
CA ASN A 345 -11.46 0.85 -12.40
C ASN A 345 -12.56 1.81 -12.91
N ASN A 346 -12.36 3.12 -12.75
CA ASN A 346 -13.36 4.16 -12.97
C ASN A 346 -14.69 3.90 -12.20
N TRP A 347 -14.59 3.66 -10.89
CA TRP A 347 -15.73 3.40 -10.00
C TRP A 347 -15.83 4.46 -8.90
N SER A 348 -17.01 4.60 -8.29
CA SER A 348 -17.10 5.21 -6.95
C SER A 348 -16.59 4.25 -5.88
N ILE A 349 -16.14 4.76 -4.74
CA ILE A 349 -15.73 3.96 -3.57
C ILE A 349 -16.92 3.11 -3.09
N LYS A 350 -18.14 3.65 -3.16
CA LYS A 350 -19.38 2.91 -2.87
C LYS A 350 -19.47 1.63 -3.71
N LYS A 351 -19.30 1.76 -5.03
CA LYS A 351 -19.34 0.60 -5.95
C LYS A 351 -18.24 -0.41 -5.60
N GLY A 352 -17.03 0.05 -5.29
CA GLY A 352 -15.94 -0.82 -4.84
C GLY A 352 -16.31 -1.67 -3.62
N TYR A 353 -16.86 -1.05 -2.57
CA TYR A 353 -17.29 -1.79 -1.37
C TYR A 353 -18.50 -2.69 -1.60
N GLN A 354 -19.46 -2.27 -2.44
CA GLN A 354 -20.60 -3.11 -2.80
C GLN A 354 -20.16 -4.42 -3.45
N ARG A 355 -19.11 -4.39 -4.28
CA ARG A 355 -18.55 -5.59 -4.90
C ARG A 355 -17.89 -6.53 -3.90
N GLN A 356 -17.16 -6.00 -2.91
CA GLN A 356 -16.61 -6.82 -1.81
C GLN A 356 -17.74 -7.43 -0.98
N LEU A 357 -18.76 -6.64 -0.62
CA LEU A 357 -19.90 -7.10 0.15
C LEU A 357 -20.64 -8.23 -0.56
N GLN A 358 -20.85 -8.08 -1.87
CA GLN A 358 -21.47 -9.10 -2.70
C GLN A 358 -20.67 -10.41 -2.68
N PHE A 359 -19.34 -10.33 -2.78
CA PHE A 359 -18.48 -11.51 -2.68
C PHE A 359 -18.69 -12.22 -1.33
N PHE A 360 -18.57 -11.52 -0.21
CA PHE A 360 -18.69 -12.14 1.12
C PHE A 360 -20.07 -12.77 1.34
N LYS A 361 -21.15 -12.07 0.97
CA LYS A 361 -22.51 -12.62 1.07
C LYS A 361 -22.68 -13.89 0.24
N GLN A 362 -22.23 -13.88 -1.02
CA GLN A 362 -22.32 -15.06 -1.90
C GLN A 362 -21.44 -16.20 -1.40
N PHE A 363 -20.24 -15.89 -0.90
CA PHE A 363 -19.32 -16.88 -0.40
C PHE A 363 -19.88 -17.57 0.84
N SER A 364 -20.36 -16.81 1.83
CA SER A 364 -20.98 -17.35 3.05
C SER A 364 -22.23 -18.18 2.79
N GLN A 365 -23.01 -17.87 1.75
CA GLN A 365 -24.18 -18.65 1.36
C GLN A 365 -23.79 -19.97 0.68
N LYS A 366 -22.83 -19.92 -0.25
CA LYS A 366 -22.46 -21.06 -1.11
C LYS A 366 -21.59 -22.07 -0.39
N HIS A 367 -20.76 -21.60 0.53
CA HIS A 367 -19.82 -22.42 1.25
C HIS A 367 -20.28 -22.51 2.69
N SER A 368 -20.81 -23.67 3.10
CA SER A 368 -21.04 -24.04 4.50
C SER A 368 -19.72 -24.22 5.26
N LEU A 369 -18.76 -23.33 5.01
CA LEU A 369 -17.49 -23.25 5.69
C LEU A 369 -17.71 -22.41 6.96
N PRO A 370 -17.04 -22.74 8.07
CA PRO A 370 -17.10 -21.95 9.31
C PRO A 370 -16.44 -20.56 9.20
N CYS A 371 -16.20 -20.04 7.99
CA CYS A 371 -15.72 -18.68 7.80
C CYS A 371 -16.86 -17.69 8.09
N ASP A 372 -16.86 -17.17 9.31
CA ASP A 372 -17.73 -16.08 9.67
C ASP A 372 -17.15 -14.75 9.18
N PHE A 373 -17.66 -14.26 8.04
CA PHE A 373 -17.37 -12.91 7.52
C PHE A 373 -18.31 -11.84 8.10
N THR A 374 -19.00 -12.11 9.22
CA THR A 374 -19.97 -11.17 9.82
C THR A 374 -19.34 -9.82 10.11
N ASN A 375 -18.10 -9.79 10.61
CA ASN A 375 -17.42 -8.53 10.90
C ASN A 375 -17.10 -7.73 9.64
N GLU A 376 -16.58 -8.40 8.59
CA GLU A 376 -16.29 -7.78 7.30
C GLU A 376 -17.57 -7.26 6.64
N ILE A 377 -18.63 -8.07 6.63
CA ILE A 377 -19.96 -7.72 6.10
C ILE A 377 -20.51 -6.50 6.84
N ALA A 378 -20.51 -6.51 8.18
CA ALA A 378 -21.03 -5.41 8.99
C ALA A 378 -20.24 -4.10 8.76
N LEU A 379 -18.91 -4.18 8.65
CA LEU A 379 -18.06 -3.02 8.36
C LEU A 379 -18.34 -2.45 6.96
N LEU A 380 -18.46 -3.31 5.94
CA LEU A 380 -18.79 -2.90 4.58
C LEU A 380 -20.17 -2.24 4.50
N GLU A 381 -21.18 -2.83 5.13
CA GLU A 381 -22.53 -2.25 5.18
C GLU A 381 -22.55 -0.90 5.88
N ARG A 382 -21.80 -0.74 6.99
CA ARG A 382 -21.64 0.55 7.68
C ARG A 382 -21.02 1.60 6.77
N LYS A 383 -19.95 1.26 6.05
CA LYS A 383 -19.29 2.17 5.09
C LYS A 383 -20.22 2.56 3.95
N ILE A 384 -20.93 1.59 3.37
CA ILE A 384 -21.89 1.84 2.26
C ILE A 384 -23.02 2.76 2.72
N ARG A 385 -23.62 2.53 3.90
CA ARG A 385 -24.66 3.42 4.46
C ARG A 385 -24.17 4.85 4.63
N LYS A 386 -22.96 5.05 5.16
CA LYS A 386 -22.35 6.38 5.29
C LYS A 386 -22.17 7.10 3.94
N LEU A 387 -21.99 6.35 2.85
CA LEU A 387 -21.88 6.92 1.49
C LEU A 387 -23.26 7.23 0.87
N GLU A 388 -24.35 6.67 1.37
CA GLU A 388 -25.71 6.83 0.85
C GLU A 388 -26.45 8.07 1.38
N ILE A 389 -26.20 8.47 2.62
CA ILE A 389 -26.95 9.50 3.39
C ILE A 389 -26.88 10.92 2.78
N SER A 390 -26.23 11.13 1.63
CA SER A 390 -25.97 12.47 1.08
C SER A 390 -26.27 12.62 -0.42
N GLY A 391 -27.08 11.72 -0.97
CA GLY A 391 -27.67 11.86 -2.30
C GLY A 391 -29.07 12.50 -2.30
N SER A 392 -29.53 13.00 -1.15
CA SER A 392 -30.86 13.62 -0.94
C SER A 392 -30.75 15.11 -0.68
#